data_AF-A0A0B6YDU6-F1
#
_entry.id   AF-A0A0B6YDU6-F1
#
_cell.length_a   1.000
_cell.length_b   1.000
_cell.length_c   1.000
_cell.angle_alpha   90.00
_cell.angle_beta   90.00
_cell.angle_gamma   90.00
#
_symmetry.space_group_name_H-M   'P 1'
#
loop_
_entity.id
_entity.type
_entity.pdbx_description
1 polymer ?
#
loop_
_entity_poly.entity_id
_entity_poly.type
_entity_poly.pdbx_seq_one_letter_code
_entity_poly.pdbx_strand_id
1 'polypeptide(L)'
;ETSGKNLSQNKPVEYETWKVNHLPNCDNNFTGSAGMMEVEAAQVMWRRSVSRNKLQYTGLLSDGDAKMFIELTKIKQYGEDIQIEKKECIN
;
A
#
# COMPACT_ATOMS: atom_id res chain seq x y z
N GLU A 1 6.46 9.02 -19.86
CA GLU A 1 6.66 7.99 -18.82
C GLU A 1 6.95 6.63 -19.48
N THR A 2 8.22 6.26 -19.58
CA THR A 2 8.61 4.93 -20.09
C THR A 2 8.62 3.94 -18.93
N SER A 3 7.44 3.47 -18.53
CA SER A 3 7.31 2.34 -17.62
C SER A 3 8.10 1.15 -18.20
N GLY A 4 8.87 0.43 -17.36
CA GLY A 4 9.78 -0.64 -17.80
C GLY A 4 9.11 -1.72 -18.68
N LYS A 5 7.79 -1.87 -18.57
CA LYS A 5 6.96 -2.72 -19.46
C LYS A 5 7.06 -2.29 -20.93
N ASN A 6 6.97 -1.00 -21.24
CA ASN A 6 7.09 -0.49 -22.61
C ASN A 6 8.49 -0.71 -23.20
N LEU A 7 9.54 -0.59 -22.37
CA LEU A 7 10.91 -0.82 -22.81
C LEU A 7 11.16 -2.31 -23.09
N SER A 8 10.62 -3.21 -22.26
CA SER A 8 10.74 -4.66 -22.45
C SER A 8 10.12 -5.16 -23.77
N GLN A 9 9.03 -4.54 -24.21
CA GLN A 9 8.30 -4.96 -25.41
C GLN A 9 8.91 -4.44 -26.71
N ASN A 10 9.43 -3.21 -26.69
CA ASN A 10 9.89 -2.55 -27.91
C ASN A 10 11.42 -2.59 -28.06
N LYS A 11 12.17 -2.77 -26.96
CA LYS A 11 13.64 -2.65 -26.92
C LYS A 11 14.26 -3.57 -25.86
N PRO A 12 14.27 -4.90 -26.08
CA PRO A 12 14.65 -5.88 -25.06
C PRO A 12 16.09 -5.73 -24.56
N VAL A 13 17.04 -5.33 -25.41
CA VAL A 13 18.45 -5.13 -25.02
C VAL A 13 18.62 -3.93 -24.10
N GLU A 14 17.94 -2.81 -24.41
CA GLU A 14 17.92 -1.62 -23.54
C GLU A 14 17.22 -1.92 -22.21
N TYR A 15 16.18 -2.75 -22.22
CA TYR A 15 15.49 -3.20 -21.01
C TYR A 15 16.39 -4.01 -20.09
N GLU A 16 17.13 -5.00 -20.61
CA GLU A 16 18.05 -5.80 -19.77
C GLU A 16 19.15 -4.93 -19.17
N THR A 17 19.68 -3.98 -19.93
CA THR A 17 20.69 -3.03 -19.44
C THR A 17 20.12 -2.15 -18.33
N TRP A 18 18.92 -1.60 -18.52
CA TRP A 18 18.22 -0.83 -17.49
C TRP A 18 17.96 -1.67 -16.23
N LYS A 19 17.49 -2.91 -16.40
CA LYS A 19 17.12 -3.81 -15.30
C LYS A 19 18.34 -4.14 -14.42
N VAL A 20 19.47 -4.48 -15.03
CA VAL A 20 20.72 -4.78 -14.29
C VAL A 20 21.19 -3.55 -13.50
N ASN A 21 21.09 -2.35 -14.06
CA ASN A 21 21.49 -1.11 -13.39
C ASN A 21 20.49 -0.66 -12.32
N HIS A 22 19.20 -0.93 -12.49
CA HIS A 22 18.14 -0.52 -11.58
C HIS A 22 18.00 -1.44 -10.36
N LEU A 23 18.11 -2.77 -10.54
CA LEU A 23 17.87 -3.75 -9.48
C LEU A 23 18.66 -3.48 -8.17
N PRO A 24 19.96 -3.10 -8.20
CA PRO A 24 20.72 -2.81 -6.98
C PRO A 24 20.18 -1.61 -6.18
N ASN A 25 19.50 -0.67 -6.84
CA ASN A 25 18.97 0.57 -6.26
C ASN A 25 17.44 0.65 -6.43
N CYS A 26 16.77 -0.49 -6.43
CA CYS A 26 15.32 -0.54 -6.59
C CYS A 26 14.65 -0.23 -5.24
N ASP A 27 13.92 0.88 -5.16
CA ASP A 27 13.17 1.28 -3.96
C ASP A 27 11.81 0.56 -3.84
N ASN A 28 11.52 -0.40 -4.72
CA ASN A 28 10.24 -1.10 -4.67
C ASN A 28 10.13 -1.90 -3.37
N ASN A 29 9.20 -1.50 -2.51
CA ASN A 29 8.93 -2.12 -1.22
C ASN A 29 7.63 -2.94 -1.22
N PHE A 30 6.95 -3.06 -2.36
CA PHE A 30 5.69 -3.76 -2.46
C PHE A 30 5.58 -4.57 -3.75
N THR A 31 5.06 -5.78 -3.63
CA THR A 31 4.77 -6.67 -4.77
C THR A 31 3.28 -6.99 -4.77
N GLY A 32 2.56 -6.50 -5.78
CA GLY A 32 1.12 -6.72 -5.90
C GLY A 32 0.47 -5.74 -6.87
N SER A 33 -0.86 -5.69 -6.87
CA SER A 33 -1.59 -4.69 -7.65
C SER A 33 -1.50 -3.31 -6.99
N ALA A 34 -1.60 -2.24 -7.79
CA ALA A 34 -1.54 -0.87 -7.28
C ALA A 34 -2.54 -0.61 -6.13
N GLY A 35 -3.78 -1.10 -6.24
CA GLY A 35 -4.79 -0.95 -5.19
C GLY A 35 -4.48 -1.72 -3.88
N MET A 36 -3.65 -2.77 -3.93
CA MET A 36 -3.21 -3.47 -2.70
C MET A 36 -2.10 -2.71 -1.96
N MET A 37 -1.41 -1.79 -2.63
CA MET A 37 -0.37 -0.98 -2.01
C MET A 37 -0.93 -0.12 -0.88
N GLU A 38 -2.10 0.48 -1.09
CA GLU A 38 -2.80 1.29 -0.09
C GLU A 38 -3.23 0.44 1.11
N VAL A 39 -3.76 -0.75 0.85
CA VAL A 39 -4.17 -1.69 1.89
C VAL A 39 -2.98 -2.10 2.77
N GLU A 40 -1.90 -2.56 2.16
CA GLU A 40 -0.71 -3.01 2.89
C GLU A 40 -0.04 -1.86 3.66
N ALA A 41 0.05 -0.68 3.04
CA ALA A 41 0.56 0.52 3.72
C ALA A 41 -0.26 0.83 4.97
N ALA A 42 -1.60 0.84 4.87
CA ALA A 42 -2.47 1.10 6.01
C ALA A 42 -2.30 0.04 7.12
N GLN A 43 -2.20 -1.25 6.78
CA GLN A 43 -1.95 -2.31 7.76
C GLN A 43 -0.62 -2.10 8.50
N VAL A 44 0.45 -1.76 7.77
CA VAL A 44 1.75 -1.47 8.36
C VAL A 44 1.66 -0.28 9.31
N MET A 45 0.94 0.79 8.95
CA MET A 45 0.73 1.92 9.84
C MET A 45 -0.06 1.55 11.10
N TRP A 46 -1.13 0.76 10.97
CA TRP A 46 -1.94 0.29 12.12
C TRP A 46 -1.14 -0.60 13.08
N ARG A 47 -0.24 -1.45 12.58
CA ARG A 47 0.66 -2.23 13.43
C ARG A 47 1.69 -1.34 14.13
N ARG A 48 2.20 -0.33 13.43
CA ARG A 48 3.21 0.61 13.95
C ARG A 48 2.65 1.56 14.99
N SER A 49 1.40 2.02 14.85
CA SER A 49 0.77 2.93 15.82
C SER A 49 0.78 2.34 17.24
N VAL A 50 0.51 1.05 17.39
CA VAL A 50 0.54 0.38 18.70
C VAL A 50 1.99 0.16 19.16
N SER A 51 2.80 -0.47 18.30
CA SER A 51 4.17 -0.89 18.69
C SER A 51 5.12 0.28 18.96
N ARG A 52 4.97 1.40 18.25
CA ARG A 52 5.87 2.56 18.35
C ARG A 52 5.27 3.72 19.12
N ASN A 53 3.95 3.90 19.08
CA ASN A 53 3.30 5.11 19.56
C ASN A 53 2.23 4.85 20.63
N LYS A 54 1.92 3.58 20.96
CA LYS A 54 0.83 3.19 21.88
C LYS A 54 -0.51 3.88 21.53
N LEU A 55 -0.77 4.06 20.24
CA LEU A 55 -1.94 4.75 19.71
C LEU A 55 -2.80 3.80 18.90
N GLN A 56 -4.12 4.02 18.94
CA GLN A 56 -5.10 3.28 18.16
C GLN A 56 -5.84 4.25 17.24
N TYR A 57 -5.91 3.91 15.95
CA TYR A 57 -6.72 4.65 14.99
C TYR A 57 -8.17 4.16 15.04
N THR A 58 -9.10 5.07 15.30
CA THR A 58 -10.55 4.74 15.34
C THR A 58 -11.29 5.18 14.09
N GLY A 59 -10.67 5.97 13.21
CA GLY A 59 -11.27 6.44 11.97
C GLY A 59 -10.36 6.26 10.77
N LEU A 60 -10.95 5.99 9.61
CA LEU A 60 -10.28 5.86 8.31
C LEU A 60 -10.91 6.83 7.31
N LEU A 61 -10.13 7.80 6.82
CA LEU A 61 -10.54 8.70 5.74
C LEU A 61 -9.93 8.20 4.42
N SER A 62 -10.75 7.94 3.39
CA SER A 62 -10.28 7.39 2.11
C SER A 62 -11.17 7.82 0.94
N ASP A 63 -10.58 8.09 -0.22
CA ASP A 63 -11.23 8.67 -1.42
C ASP A 63 -11.98 7.66 -2.32
N GLY A 64 -12.45 6.53 -1.79
CA GLY A 64 -13.44 5.72 -2.51
C GLY A 64 -13.13 4.27 -2.84
N ASP A 65 -12.19 3.59 -2.15
CA ASP A 65 -12.14 2.12 -2.16
C ASP A 65 -12.53 1.54 -0.78
N ALA A 66 -13.66 0.81 -0.75
CA ALA A 66 -14.11 0.12 0.45
C ALA A 66 -13.20 -1.08 0.81
N LYS A 67 -12.35 -1.53 -0.13
CA LYS A 67 -11.47 -2.69 0.07
C LYS A 67 -10.49 -2.50 1.22
N MET A 68 -9.86 -1.32 1.32
CA MET A 68 -8.96 -1.00 2.44
C MET A 68 -9.70 -1.08 3.79
N PHE A 69 -10.89 -0.50 3.87
CA PHE A 69 -11.71 -0.54 5.09
C PHE A 69 -12.07 -1.96 5.50
N ILE A 70 -12.49 -2.79 4.55
CA ILE A 70 -12.85 -4.19 4.77
C ILE A 70 -11.63 -4.97 5.28
N GLU A 71 -10.47 -4.84 4.63
CA GLU A 71 -9.25 -5.57 5.01
C GLU A 71 -8.73 -5.13 6.38
N LEU A 72 -8.74 -3.83 6.70
CA LEU A 72 -8.35 -3.33 8.02
C LEU A 72 -9.28 -3.86 9.13
N THR A 73 -10.59 -3.90 8.88
CA THR A 73 -11.57 -4.39 9.86
C THR A 73 -11.40 -5.88 10.13
N LYS A 74 -11.00 -6.68 9.13
CA LYS A 74 -10.73 -8.12 9.31
C LYS A 74 -9.55 -8.40 10.23
N ILE A 75 -8.52 -7.54 10.22
CA ILE A 75 -7.28 -7.78 10.96
C ILE A 75 -7.46 -7.58 12.47
N LYS A 76 -8.49 -6.85 12.89
CA LYS A 76 -8.82 -6.61 14.31
C LYS A 76 -7.58 -6.25 15.16
N GLN A 77 -6.69 -5.42 14.61
CA GLN A 77 -5.38 -5.10 15.19
C GLN A 77 -5.45 -4.55 16.62
N TYR A 78 -6.58 -3.96 17.00
CA TYR A 78 -6.82 -3.33 18.30
C TYR A 78 -7.78 -4.12 19.21
N GLY A 79 -8.15 -5.34 18.84
CA GLY A 79 -9.14 -6.16 19.54
C GLY A 79 -10.54 -6.08 18.92
N GLU A 80 -11.49 -6.84 19.49
CA GLU A 80 -12.87 -6.91 18.97
C GLU A 80 -13.73 -5.70 19.36
N ASP A 81 -13.35 -5.00 20.43
CA ASP A 81 -14.11 -3.89 20.99
C ASP A 81 -13.91 -2.57 20.22
N ILE A 82 -12.85 -2.48 19.40
CA ILE A 82 -12.50 -1.27 18.66
C ILE A 82 -12.98 -1.39 17.22
N GLN A 83 -14.05 -0.67 16.91
CA GLN A 83 -14.57 -0.54 15.55
C GLN A 83 -13.93 0.65 14.83
N ILE A 84 -13.53 0.43 13.57
CA ILE A 84 -13.01 1.48 12.71
C ILE A 84 -14.19 2.20 12.05
N GLU A 85 -14.27 3.52 12.19
CA GLU A 85 -15.25 4.36 11.52
C GLU A 85 -14.72 4.77 10.14
N LYS A 86 -15.43 4.42 9.06
CA LYS A 86 -15.12 4.96 7.73
C LYS A 86 -15.64 6.40 7.63
N LYS A 87 -14.75 7.33 7.31
CA LYS A 87 -15.06 8.73 7.04
C LYS A 87 -14.93 8.99 5.55
N GLU A 88 -15.89 9.73 5.01
CA GLU A 88 -15.89 10.16 3.61
C GLU A 88 -15.35 11.58 3.50
N CYS A 89 -14.62 11.87 2.43
CA CYS A 89 -14.20 13.23 2.11
C CYS A 89 -15.34 13.93 1.36
N ILE A 90 -15.76 15.11 1.84
CA ILE A 90 -16.71 15.98 1.15
C ILE A 90 -15.89 17.11 0.54
N ASN A 91 -15.89 17.20 -0.81
CA ASN A 91 -15.28 18.30 -1.56
C ASN A 91 -16.24 19.47 -1.72
#